data_AF-A0A1L3ZSX4-F1
#
_entry.id   AF-A0A1L3ZSX4-F1
#
_cell.length_a   1.000
_cell.length_b   1.000
_cell.length_c   1.000
_cell.angle_alpha   90.00
_cell.angle_beta   90.00
_cell.angle_gamma   90.00
#
_symmetry.space_group_name_H-M   'P 1'
#
loop_
_entity.id
_entity.type
_entity.pdbx_description
1 polymer ?
#
loop_
_entity_poly.entity_id
_entity_poly.type
_entity_poly.pdbx_seq_one_letter_code
_entity_poly.pdbx_strand_id
1 'polypeptide(L)'
;MEPFVIKVPEDELDDLQHRLERTRWVQDFGNDDWRYGANTSYLRELVDYWRRDYDWRAREAEMNRYPHFRTTIENVPVHFLHIAGKGPNPKPLILNHGWPWTFWDYRKLLGPLSDPAAFGGDSKDAFTLIVPSLPGFGFSTPLVETGMNWARTADLWVKLMRDVLGYDRFASVGGDYGAFVTAQLGHKYVSQMIGCYVHLMAPLDMYEGGSIPLEDFGPGEEHWPAINEACLSA
;
A
#
# COMPACT_ATOMS: atom_id res chain seq x y z
N MET A 1 -0.97 11.12 18.38
CA MET A 1 -1.90 10.58 17.38
C MET A 1 -3.28 11.13 17.67
N GLU A 2 -4.03 11.49 16.63
CA GLU A 2 -5.39 12.04 16.71
C GLU A 2 -6.35 11.14 15.93
N PRO A 3 -7.56 10.87 16.43
CA PRO A 3 -8.58 10.16 15.67
C PRO A 3 -8.88 10.86 14.34
N PHE A 4 -9.06 10.09 13.28
CA PHE A 4 -9.39 10.58 11.95
C PHE A 4 -10.68 9.93 11.45
N VAL A 5 -11.48 10.69 10.69
CA VAL A 5 -12.68 10.19 10.02
C VAL A 5 -12.60 10.65 8.56
N ILE A 6 -12.75 9.71 7.64
CA ILE A 6 -12.83 10.04 6.22
C ILE A 6 -14.17 10.73 5.98
N LYS A 7 -14.11 11.95 5.44
CA LYS A 7 -15.29 12.72 5.10
C LYS A 7 -14.98 13.58 3.88
N VAL A 8 -15.26 13.05 2.70
CA VAL A 8 -15.11 13.78 1.44
C VAL A 8 -16.29 14.76 1.29
N PRO A 9 -16.02 16.06 1.07
CA PRO A 9 -17.06 17.06 0.85
C PRO A 9 -17.99 16.71 -0.33
N GLU A 10 -19.25 17.12 -0.27
CA GLU A 10 -20.22 16.81 -1.35
C GLU A 10 -19.85 17.52 -2.66
N ASP A 11 -19.30 18.74 -2.58
CA ASP A 11 -18.85 19.51 -3.73
C ASP A 11 -17.68 18.86 -4.48
N GLU A 12 -16.81 18.08 -3.80
CA GLU A 12 -15.80 17.26 -4.47
C GLU A 12 -16.42 16.08 -5.23
N LEU A 13 -17.49 15.48 -4.71
CA LEU A 13 -18.21 14.41 -5.40
C LEU A 13 -19.00 14.95 -6.59
N ASP A 14 -19.64 16.10 -6.45
CA ASP A 14 -20.33 16.78 -7.54
C ASP A 14 -19.35 17.17 -8.67
N ASP A 15 -18.17 17.71 -8.34
CA ASP A 15 -17.12 18.01 -9.32
C ASP A 15 -16.64 16.75 -10.04
N LEU A 16 -16.42 15.65 -9.32
CA LEU A 16 -16.07 14.36 -9.91
C LEU A 16 -17.15 13.91 -10.92
N GLN A 17 -18.43 13.93 -10.53
CA GLN A 17 -19.54 13.53 -11.41
C GLN A 17 -19.58 14.38 -12.68
N HIS A 18 -19.43 15.70 -12.55
CA HIS A 18 -19.40 16.61 -13.69
C HIS A 18 -18.25 16.31 -14.66
N ARG A 19 -17.08 15.96 -14.14
CA ARG A 19 -15.91 15.57 -14.96
C ARG A 19 -16.15 14.26 -15.71
N LEU A 20 -16.68 13.24 -15.03
CA LEU A 20 -17.00 11.94 -15.62
C LEU A 20 -18.01 12.10 -16.78
N GLU A 21 -19.08 12.88 -16.57
CA GLU A 21 -20.09 13.18 -17.59
C GLU A 21 -19.54 13.86 -18.85
N ARG A 22 -18.55 14.73 -18.68
CA ARG A 22 -17.97 15.55 -19.76
C ARG A 22 -16.75 14.91 -20.40
N THR A 23 -16.50 13.64 -20.12
CA THR A 23 -15.35 12.91 -20.65
C THR A 23 -15.34 12.94 -22.18
N ARG A 24 -14.29 13.53 -22.77
CA ARG A 24 -14.05 13.49 -24.22
C ARG A 24 -13.23 12.25 -24.56
N TRP A 25 -13.90 11.23 -25.06
CA TRP A 25 -13.31 9.96 -25.43
C TRP A 25 -12.42 10.05 -26.67
N VAL A 26 -11.30 9.33 -26.65
CA VAL A 26 -10.39 9.19 -27.78
C VAL A 26 -10.81 8.05 -28.71
N GLN A 27 -10.40 8.11 -29.98
CA GLN A 27 -10.49 6.95 -30.87
C GLN A 27 -9.41 5.94 -30.49
N ASP A 28 -9.78 4.67 -30.48
CA ASP A 28 -8.95 3.57 -29.97
C ASP A 28 -8.92 2.44 -31.00
N PHE A 29 -8.40 2.77 -32.18
CA PHE A 29 -8.41 1.86 -33.32
C PHE A 29 -7.47 0.68 -33.07
N GLY A 30 -8.01 -0.54 -33.09
CA GLY A 30 -7.21 -1.77 -33.07
C GLY A 30 -6.67 -2.17 -31.70
N ASN A 31 -7.25 -1.68 -30.59
CA ASN A 31 -6.82 -1.99 -29.22
C ASN A 31 -7.80 -2.92 -28.47
N ASP A 32 -8.54 -3.77 -29.18
CA ASP A 32 -9.46 -4.72 -28.54
C ASP A 32 -8.74 -5.76 -27.66
N ASP A 33 -7.44 -5.95 -27.87
CA ASP A 33 -6.56 -6.87 -27.14
C ASP A 33 -5.75 -6.22 -26.01
N TRP A 34 -5.99 -4.94 -25.72
CA TRP A 34 -5.31 -4.15 -24.66
C TRP A 34 -3.82 -3.88 -24.88
N ARG A 35 -3.28 -4.20 -26.07
CA ARG A 35 -1.85 -4.05 -26.35
C ARG A 35 -1.34 -2.61 -26.23
N TYR A 36 -2.21 -1.61 -26.45
CA TYR A 36 -1.88 -0.19 -26.37
C TYR A 36 -2.37 0.47 -25.06
N GLY A 37 -2.71 -0.34 -24.06
CA GLY A 37 -3.24 0.12 -22.78
C GLY A 37 -4.75 -0.15 -22.66
N ALA A 38 -5.37 0.45 -21.64
CA ALA A 38 -6.78 0.22 -21.35
C ALA A 38 -7.67 0.59 -22.54
N ASN A 39 -8.43 -0.38 -23.03
CA ASN A 39 -9.26 -0.17 -24.21
C ASN A 39 -10.48 0.72 -23.88
N THR A 40 -10.85 1.55 -24.85
CA THR A 40 -11.85 2.61 -24.66
C THR A 40 -13.25 2.07 -24.40
N SER A 41 -13.61 0.92 -24.96
CA SER A 41 -14.91 0.29 -24.71
C SER A 41 -15.07 -0.09 -23.24
N TYR A 42 -14.08 -0.77 -22.66
CA TYR A 42 -14.08 -1.11 -21.23
C TYR A 42 -14.06 0.12 -20.33
N LEU A 43 -13.21 1.12 -20.65
CA LEU A 43 -13.15 2.35 -19.86
C LEU A 43 -14.49 3.09 -19.83
N ARG A 44 -15.26 3.07 -20.93
CA ARG A 44 -16.61 3.63 -20.96
C ARG A 44 -17.56 2.91 -20.01
N GLU A 45 -17.55 1.58 -20.02
CA GLU A 45 -18.38 0.77 -19.11
C GLU A 45 -18.01 1.05 -17.65
N LEU A 46 -16.71 1.11 -17.33
CA LEU A 46 -16.23 1.41 -15.99
C LEU A 46 -16.62 2.83 -15.53
N VAL A 47 -16.47 3.83 -16.39
CA VAL A 47 -16.87 5.22 -16.10
C VAL A 47 -18.39 5.33 -15.96
N ASP A 48 -19.17 4.61 -16.78
CA ASP A 48 -20.63 4.59 -16.66
C ASP A 48 -21.08 3.99 -15.33
N TYR A 49 -20.47 2.87 -14.91
CA TYR A 49 -20.70 2.30 -13.57
C TYR A 49 -20.31 3.27 -12.46
N TRP A 50 -19.13 3.91 -12.57
CA TRP A 50 -18.66 4.86 -11.56
C TRP A 50 -19.62 6.05 -11.40
N ARG A 51 -20.12 6.58 -12.51
CA ARG A 51 -21.07 7.69 -12.50
C ARG A 51 -22.43 7.31 -11.92
N ARG A 52 -22.94 6.12 -12.21
CA ARG A 52 -24.35 5.77 -11.98
C ARG A 52 -24.60 4.89 -10.77
N ASP A 53 -23.70 3.95 -10.52
CA ASP A 53 -23.95 2.82 -9.62
C ASP A 53 -22.95 2.73 -8.47
N TYR A 54 -21.77 3.34 -8.62
CA TYR A 54 -20.76 3.34 -7.57
C TYR A 54 -21.15 4.30 -6.44
N ASP A 55 -21.47 3.72 -5.28
CA ASP A 55 -21.80 4.48 -4.08
C ASP A 55 -20.54 4.79 -3.25
N TRP A 56 -20.02 6.02 -3.39
CA TRP A 56 -18.91 6.50 -2.57
C TRP A 56 -19.25 6.52 -1.08
N ARG A 57 -20.46 6.93 -0.70
CA ARG A 57 -20.85 7.07 0.71
C ARG A 57 -20.90 5.70 1.39
N ALA A 58 -21.30 4.65 0.69
CA ALA A 58 -21.19 3.28 1.19
C ALA A 58 -19.73 2.86 1.43
N ARG A 59 -18.79 3.24 0.55
CA ARG A 59 -17.36 2.91 0.71
C ARG A 59 -16.69 3.73 1.80
N GLU A 60 -17.03 5.01 1.90
CA GLU A 60 -16.62 5.89 2.99
C GLU A 60 -17.09 5.35 4.35
N ALA A 61 -18.36 4.93 4.45
CA ALA A 61 -18.89 4.31 5.65
C ALA A 61 -18.22 2.96 5.96
N GLU A 62 -17.89 2.16 4.94
CA GLU A 62 -17.16 0.90 5.10
C GLU A 62 -15.75 1.12 5.65
N MET A 63 -15.01 2.10 5.12
CA MET A 63 -13.68 2.46 5.63
C MET A 63 -13.74 2.93 7.07
N ASN A 64 -14.64 3.86 7.39
CA ASN A 64 -14.80 4.43 8.73
C ASN A 64 -15.31 3.45 9.80
N ARG A 65 -15.62 2.18 9.46
CA ARG A 65 -15.81 1.11 10.46
C ARG A 65 -14.53 0.75 11.19
N TYR A 66 -13.39 1.05 10.59
CA TYR A 66 -12.08 0.83 11.19
C TYR A 66 -11.59 2.10 11.90
N PRO A 67 -10.82 1.97 13.00
CA PRO A 67 -10.24 3.11 13.69
C PRO A 67 -9.07 3.70 12.87
N HIS A 68 -9.30 4.89 12.31
CA HIS A 68 -8.27 5.67 11.63
C HIS A 68 -7.64 6.70 12.56
N PHE A 69 -6.37 6.99 12.33
CA PHE A 69 -5.60 7.99 13.05
C PHE A 69 -4.74 8.82 12.11
N ARG A 70 -4.40 10.03 12.57
CA ARG A 70 -3.39 10.88 11.97
C ARG A 70 -2.35 11.32 12.99
N THR A 71 -1.14 11.57 12.51
CA THR A 71 -0.07 12.20 13.27
C THR A 71 0.89 12.89 12.31
N THR A 72 1.77 13.73 12.84
CA THR A 72 2.89 14.29 12.07
C THR A 72 4.19 13.73 12.64
N ILE A 73 5.06 13.23 11.77
CA ILE A 73 6.39 12.72 12.13
C ILE A 73 7.38 13.46 11.27
N GLU A 74 8.26 14.26 11.87
CA GLU A 74 9.28 15.05 11.14
C GLU A 74 8.68 15.87 9.98
N ASN A 75 7.62 16.64 10.27
CA ASN A 75 6.85 17.43 9.29
C ASN A 75 6.10 16.61 8.22
N VAL A 76 6.17 15.28 8.24
CA VAL A 76 5.43 14.42 7.32
C VAL A 76 4.09 14.03 7.93
N PRO A 77 2.95 14.35 7.28
CA PRO A 77 1.65 13.87 7.72
C PRO A 77 1.52 12.37 7.46
N VAL A 78 1.08 11.64 8.47
CA VAL A 78 0.91 10.18 8.44
C VAL A 78 -0.51 9.83 8.87
N HIS A 79 -1.27 9.26 7.94
CA HIS A 79 -2.53 8.57 8.20
C HIS A 79 -2.30 7.06 8.32
N PHE A 80 -3.01 6.41 9.24
CA PHE A 80 -2.98 4.95 9.39
C PHE A 80 -4.24 4.39 10.06
N LEU A 81 -4.54 3.13 9.77
CA LEU A 81 -5.43 2.32 10.61
C LEU A 81 -4.64 1.75 11.79
N HIS A 82 -5.25 1.68 12.98
CA HIS A 82 -4.70 0.96 14.13
C HIS A 82 -5.75 0.04 14.75
N ILE A 83 -5.69 -1.24 14.40
CA ILE A 83 -6.71 -2.23 14.71
C ILE A 83 -6.14 -3.21 15.74
N ALA A 84 -6.66 -3.15 16.97
CA ALA A 84 -6.25 -4.05 18.04
C ALA A 84 -6.59 -5.51 17.71
N GLY A 85 -5.64 -6.42 17.92
CA GLY A 85 -5.86 -7.85 17.75
C GLY A 85 -6.66 -8.45 18.90
N LYS A 86 -7.44 -9.49 18.60
CA LYS A 86 -8.21 -10.31 19.55
C LYS A 86 -7.56 -11.67 19.70
N GLY A 87 -6.66 -11.77 20.66
CA GLY A 87 -5.92 -12.98 20.99
C GLY A 87 -5.10 -12.79 22.28
N PRO A 88 -4.47 -13.85 22.81
CA PRO A 88 -3.74 -13.78 24.08
C PRO A 88 -2.47 -12.92 24.01
N ASN A 89 -1.85 -12.78 22.83
CA ASN A 89 -0.64 -11.96 22.64
C ASN A 89 -0.50 -11.46 21.19
N PRO A 90 -1.38 -10.55 20.73
CA PRO A 90 -1.41 -10.17 19.32
C PRO A 90 -0.14 -9.44 18.91
N LYS A 91 0.54 -9.91 17.86
CA LYS A 91 1.82 -9.33 17.43
C LYS A 91 1.59 -8.01 16.67
N PRO A 92 2.36 -6.94 16.92
CA PRO A 92 2.27 -5.72 16.12
C PRO A 92 2.74 -5.98 14.69
N LEU A 93 1.93 -5.64 13.70
CA LEU A 93 2.19 -5.88 12.29
C LEU A 93 1.88 -4.63 11.47
N ILE A 94 2.89 -4.07 10.80
CA ILE A 94 2.72 -2.95 9.87
C ILE A 94 2.55 -3.48 8.43
N LEU A 95 1.50 -3.03 7.74
CA LEU A 95 1.14 -3.45 6.38
C LEU A 95 1.38 -2.31 5.37
N ASN A 96 2.39 -2.46 4.52
CA ASN A 96 2.81 -1.43 3.56
C ASN A 96 2.22 -1.70 2.18
N HIS A 97 1.31 -0.83 1.72
CA HIS A 97 0.83 -0.87 0.34
C HIS A 97 1.92 -0.34 -0.63
N GLY A 98 1.66 -0.43 -1.94
CA GLY A 98 2.50 0.14 -2.98
C GLY A 98 1.77 1.12 -3.90
N TRP A 99 2.13 1.17 -5.17
CA TRP A 99 1.50 1.94 -6.23
C TRP A 99 1.02 0.99 -7.35
N PRO A 100 -0.16 1.20 -7.96
CA PRO A 100 -1.12 2.30 -7.76
C PRO A 100 -2.19 2.01 -6.69
N TRP A 101 -1.95 1.09 -5.75
CA TRP A 101 -2.92 0.68 -4.72
C TRP A 101 -2.77 1.45 -3.41
N THR A 102 -3.69 1.27 -2.47
CA THR A 102 -3.80 2.09 -1.24
C THR A 102 -3.83 1.24 0.02
N PHE A 103 -3.82 1.88 1.19
CA PHE A 103 -4.03 1.21 2.48
C PHE A 103 -5.29 0.33 2.51
N TRP A 104 -6.33 0.70 1.73
CA TRP A 104 -7.64 0.06 1.75
C TRP A 104 -7.69 -1.28 1.01
N ASP A 105 -6.70 -1.58 0.19
CA ASP A 105 -6.57 -2.84 -0.51
C ASP A 105 -6.32 -4.01 0.45
N TYR A 106 -5.79 -3.73 1.65
CA TYR A 106 -5.67 -4.69 2.74
C TYR A 106 -6.99 -5.01 3.47
N ARG A 107 -8.12 -4.37 3.14
CA ARG A 107 -9.41 -4.51 3.87
C ARG A 107 -9.83 -5.96 4.13
N LYS A 108 -9.55 -6.88 3.20
CA LYS A 108 -9.90 -8.30 3.34
C LYS A 108 -9.02 -9.07 4.33
N LEU A 109 -7.85 -8.53 4.66
CA LEU A 109 -6.93 -9.10 5.65
C LEU A 109 -7.21 -8.60 7.07
N LEU A 110 -7.85 -7.43 7.22
CA LEU A 110 -8.00 -6.76 8.51
C LEU A 110 -8.72 -7.64 9.54
N GLY A 111 -9.87 -8.20 9.18
CA GLY A 111 -10.64 -9.10 10.05
C GLY A 111 -9.88 -10.39 10.38
N PRO A 112 -9.53 -11.22 9.38
CA PRO A 112 -8.86 -12.49 9.61
C PRO A 112 -7.54 -12.40 10.39
N LEU A 113 -6.74 -11.33 10.18
CA LEU A 113 -5.48 -11.18 10.90
C LEU A 113 -5.66 -10.59 12.31
N SER A 114 -6.65 -9.70 12.52
CA SER A 114 -6.89 -9.14 13.84
C SER A 114 -7.69 -10.06 14.76
N ASP A 115 -8.64 -10.84 14.23
CA ASP A 115 -9.54 -11.72 15.00
C ASP A 115 -9.65 -13.10 14.35
N PRO A 116 -8.55 -13.87 14.24
CA PRO A 116 -8.54 -15.13 13.49
C PRO A 116 -9.58 -16.14 13.98
N ALA A 117 -9.89 -16.18 15.28
CA ALA A 117 -10.90 -17.08 15.84
C ALA A 117 -12.30 -16.86 15.24
N ALA A 118 -12.68 -15.60 14.97
CA ALA A 118 -13.95 -15.28 14.31
C ALA A 118 -14.00 -15.71 12.83
N PHE A 119 -12.85 -16.05 12.24
CA PHE A 119 -12.69 -16.48 10.86
C PHE A 119 -12.17 -17.93 10.73
N GLY A 120 -12.21 -18.71 11.81
CA GLY A 120 -11.86 -20.14 11.82
C GLY A 120 -10.36 -20.46 12.00
N GLY A 121 -9.52 -19.48 12.34
CA GLY A 121 -8.11 -19.67 12.69
C GLY A 121 -7.86 -19.79 14.20
N ASP A 122 -6.59 -19.95 14.60
CA ASP A 122 -6.19 -19.96 16.02
C ASP A 122 -6.07 -18.51 16.55
N SER A 123 -6.73 -18.21 17.67
CA SER A 123 -6.62 -16.94 18.40
C SER A 123 -5.16 -16.53 18.72
N LYS A 124 -4.24 -17.48 18.83
CA LYS A 124 -2.80 -17.22 19.07
C LYS A 124 -2.11 -16.55 17.89
N ASP A 125 -2.67 -16.67 16.69
CA ASP A 125 -2.13 -16.09 15.46
C ASP A 125 -2.64 -14.66 15.22
N ALA A 126 -3.30 -14.03 16.21
CA ALA A 126 -3.80 -12.68 16.08
C ALA A 126 -2.68 -11.63 15.96
N PHE A 127 -2.95 -10.57 15.21
CA PHE A 127 -2.08 -9.41 15.05
C PHE A 127 -2.78 -8.13 15.48
N THR A 128 -2.03 -7.20 16.08
CA THR A 128 -2.44 -5.80 16.13
C THR A 128 -1.94 -5.13 14.85
N LEU A 129 -2.86 -4.65 14.02
CA LEU A 129 -2.56 -4.19 12.66
C LEU A 129 -2.37 -2.68 12.62
N ILE A 130 -1.29 -2.26 11.96
CA ILE A 130 -1.01 -0.86 11.61
C ILE A 130 -0.98 -0.79 10.09
N VAL A 131 -1.90 -0.03 9.49
CA VAL A 131 -2.01 0.06 8.02
C VAL A 131 -1.87 1.52 7.60
N PRO A 132 -0.64 2.01 7.42
CA PRO A 132 -0.42 3.39 7.02
C PRO A 132 -0.76 3.62 5.55
N SER A 133 -1.18 4.85 5.25
CA SER A 133 -0.98 5.37 3.89
C SER A 133 0.46 5.85 3.75
N LEU A 134 1.15 5.42 2.69
CA LEU A 134 2.51 5.88 2.39
C LEU A 134 2.58 7.42 2.34
N PRO A 135 3.70 8.04 2.71
CA PRO A 135 3.88 9.49 2.58
C PRO A 135 3.57 9.97 1.15
N GLY A 136 2.65 10.93 1.01
CA GLY A 136 2.21 11.42 -0.31
C GLY A 136 1.06 10.63 -0.94
N PHE A 137 0.55 9.58 -0.27
CA PHE A 137 -0.55 8.75 -0.75
C PHE A 137 -1.80 8.90 0.12
N GLY A 138 -2.97 8.83 -0.52
CA GLY A 138 -4.27 8.85 0.14
C GLY A 138 -4.37 9.98 1.17
N PHE A 139 -4.54 9.60 2.42
CA PHE A 139 -4.75 10.53 3.53
C PHE A 139 -3.46 10.97 4.25
N SER A 140 -2.27 10.56 3.77
CA SER A 140 -0.94 11.04 4.21
C SER A 140 -0.44 12.17 3.30
N THR A 141 -1.31 13.12 3.01
CA THR A 141 -1.10 14.24 2.07
C THR A 141 -1.58 15.56 2.69
N PRO A 142 -1.09 16.72 2.22
CA PRO A 142 -0.01 16.91 1.24
C PRO A 142 1.39 16.74 1.87
N LEU A 143 2.38 16.39 1.06
CA LEU A 143 3.79 16.51 1.46
C LEU A 143 4.21 17.99 1.40
N VAL A 144 5.03 18.41 2.35
CA VAL A 144 5.58 19.78 2.43
C VAL A 144 7.10 19.83 2.28
N GLU A 145 7.74 18.66 2.16
CA GLU A 145 9.17 18.50 1.95
C GLU A 145 9.44 17.48 0.82
N THR A 146 10.59 17.62 0.17
CA THR A 146 11.06 16.70 -0.88
C THR A 146 11.88 15.55 -0.30
N GLY A 147 12.35 14.64 -1.16
CA GLY A 147 13.23 13.55 -0.75
C GLY A 147 12.51 12.39 -0.05
N MET A 148 11.19 12.26 -0.26
CA MET A 148 10.49 11.07 0.20
C MET A 148 10.79 9.88 -0.71
N ASN A 149 11.34 8.82 -0.11
CA ASN A 149 11.56 7.52 -0.72
C ASN A 149 11.27 6.38 0.26
N TRP A 150 11.44 5.12 -0.16
CA TRP A 150 11.22 3.95 0.68
C TRP A 150 12.14 3.93 1.91
N ALA A 151 13.36 4.47 1.79
CA ALA A 151 14.33 4.52 2.87
C ALA A 151 13.88 5.46 4.00
N ARG A 152 13.53 6.70 3.64
CA ARG A 152 12.98 7.67 4.59
C ARG A 152 11.62 7.22 5.12
N THR A 153 10.82 6.52 4.34
CA THR A 153 9.54 5.95 4.80
C THR A 153 9.76 4.88 5.90
N ALA A 154 10.76 4.02 5.75
CA ALA A 154 11.13 3.05 6.80
C ALA A 154 11.53 3.75 8.11
N ASP A 155 12.29 4.85 8.03
CA ASP A 155 12.66 5.66 9.20
C ASP A 155 11.41 6.23 9.91
N LEU A 156 10.44 6.73 9.14
CA LEU A 156 9.16 7.21 9.67
C LEU A 156 8.35 6.10 10.33
N TRP A 157 8.37 4.88 9.78
CA TRP A 157 7.67 3.72 10.35
C TRP A 157 8.28 3.25 11.66
N VAL A 158 9.60 3.28 11.81
CA VAL A 158 10.20 2.99 13.12
C VAL A 158 9.75 4.02 14.17
N LYS A 159 9.71 5.31 13.83
CA LYS A 159 9.21 6.36 14.73
C LYS A 159 7.72 6.20 15.03
N LEU A 160 6.90 5.88 14.02
CA LEU A 160 5.48 5.61 14.20
C LEU A 160 5.28 4.44 15.17
N MET A 161 5.96 3.31 14.92
CA MET A 161 5.77 2.10 15.71
C MET A 161 6.31 2.27 17.13
N ARG A 162 7.48 2.87 17.32
CA ARG A 162 8.12 2.99 18.65
C ARG A 162 7.69 4.22 19.42
N ASP A 163 7.86 5.39 18.84
CA ASP A 163 7.74 6.66 19.55
C ASP A 163 6.27 7.08 19.69
N VAL A 164 5.43 6.73 18.70
CA VAL A 164 4.00 7.08 18.71
C VAL A 164 3.15 5.94 19.29
N LEU A 165 3.42 4.68 18.92
CA LEU A 165 2.58 3.53 19.29
C LEU A 165 3.16 2.63 20.39
N GLY A 166 4.43 2.82 20.78
CA GLY A 166 5.05 2.09 21.89
C GLY A 166 5.46 0.64 21.59
N TYR A 167 5.51 0.24 20.31
CA TYR A 167 5.94 -1.10 19.88
C TYR A 167 7.46 -1.14 19.64
N ASP A 168 8.23 -1.60 20.63
CA ASP A 168 9.69 -1.74 20.49
C ASP A 168 10.12 -2.71 19.40
N ARG A 169 9.35 -3.78 19.20
CA ARG A 169 9.53 -4.74 18.11
C ARG A 169 8.20 -5.02 17.42
N PHE A 170 8.22 -5.07 16.10
CA PHE A 170 7.05 -5.33 15.26
C PHE A 170 7.42 -6.20 14.06
N ALA A 171 6.46 -6.75 13.34
CA ALA A 171 6.67 -7.39 12.04
C ALA A 171 6.22 -6.46 10.91
N SER A 172 6.75 -6.65 9.71
CA SER A 172 6.41 -5.85 8.52
C SER A 172 6.03 -6.73 7.35
N VAL A 173 4.99 -6.32 6.62
CA VAL A 173 4.55 -6.92 5.36
C VAL A 173 4.54 -5.85 4.27
N GLY A 174 4.93 -6.22 3.05
CA GLY A 174 4.82 -5.32 1.91
C GLY A 174 4.93 -6.01 0.55
N GLY A 175 4.33 -5.38 -0.45
CA GLY A 175 4.44 -5.71 -1.87
C GLY A 175 4.67 -4.42 -2.66
N ASP A 176 5.09 -4.52 -3.93
CA ASP A 176 5.38 -3.33 -4.76
C ASP A 176 6.30 -2.33 -4.00
N TYR A 177 5.99 -1.04 -3.94
CA TYR A 177 6.76 -0.04 -3.20
C TYR A 177 6.90 -0.38 -1.70
N GLY A 178 5.86 -0.97 -1.11
CA GLY A 178 5.86 -1.43 0.28
C GLY A 178 6.83 -2.58 0.55
N ALA A 179 7.22 -3.35 -0.48
CA ALA A 179 8.27 -4.36 -0.35
C ALA A 179 9.63 -3.72 -0.10
N PHE A 180 9.99 -2.64 -0.79
CA PHE A 180 11.23 -1.90 -0.54
C PHE A 180 11.26 -1.30 0.87
N VAL A 181 10.13 -0.74 1.33
CA VAL A 181 10.00 -0.25 2.71
C VAL A 181 10.23 -1.40 3.71
N THR A 182 9.60 -2.54 3.49
CA THR A 182 9.73 -3.73 4.35
C THR A 182 11.15 -4.29 4.34
N ALA A 183 11.78 -4.40 3.18
CA ALA A 183 13.15 -4.86 3.04
C ALA A 183 14.13 -3.91 3.75
N GLN A 184 13.93 -2.59 3.60
CA GLN A 184 14.75 -1.60 4.29
C GLN A 184 14.59 -1.65 5.80
N LEU A 185 13.36 -1.85 6.31
CA LEU A 185 13.13 -2.06 7.73
C LEU A 185 13.91 -3.29 8.23
N GLY A 186 13.87 -4.39 7.49
CA GLY A 186 14.65 -5.60 7.80
C GLY A 186 16.16 -5.37 7.80
N HIS A 187 16.68 -4.56 6.86
CA HIS A 187 18.10 -4.30 6.70
C HIS A 187 18.66 -3.29 7.72
N LYS A 188 18.03 -2.11 7.83
CA LYS A 188 18.51 -1.00 8.67
C LYS A 188 18.10 -1.12 10.13
N TYR A 189 16.97 -1.78 10.42
CA TYR A 189 16.33 -1.78 11.74
C TYR A 189 16.09 -3.19 12.29
N VAL A 190 17.03 -4.11 12.05
CA VAL A 190 16.94 -5.52 12.48
C VAL A 190 16.57 -5.70 13.95
N SER A 191 17.07 -4.85 14.85
CA SER A 191 16.76 -4.92 16.29
C SER A 191 15.30 -4.62 16.63
N GLN A 192 14.60 -3.87 15.77
CA GLN A 192 13.18 -3.53 15.89
C GLN A 192 12.27 -4.55 15.19
N MET A 193 12.84 -5.53 14.48
CA MET A 193 12.07 -6.45 13.66
C MET A 193 11.84 -7.79 14.36
N ILE A 194 10.59 -8.25 14.35
CA ILE A 194 10.19 -9.62 14.66
C ILE A 194 10.39 -10.49 13.42
N GLY A 195 9.99 -9.97 12.25
CA GLY A 195 10.12 -10.63 10.96
C GLY A 195 9.64 -9.73 9.83
N CYS A 196 10.07 -10.02 8.61
CA CYS A 196 9.66 -9.33 7.39
C CYS A 196 9.07 -10.35 6.41
N TYR A 197 7.94 -10.01 5.80
CA TYR A 197 7.32 -10.79 4.75
C TYR A 197 7.10 -9.93 3.50
N VAL A 198 7.70 -10.34 2.39
CA VAL A 198 7.58 -9.65 1.11
C VAL A 198 6.90 -10.56 0.09
N HIS A 199 5.94 -10.01 -0.66
CA HIS A 199 5.24 -10.74 -1.74
C HIS A 199 5.53 -10.14 -3.13
N LEU A 200 6.53 -9.25 -3.21
CA LEU A 200 7.27 -8.90 -4.41
C LEU A 200 8.73 -8.75 -3.98
N MET A 201 9.62 -9.65 -4.42
CA MET A 201 11.03 -9.56 -4.07
C MET A 201 11.77 -8.76 -5.14
N ALA A 202 12.35 -7.63 -4.73
CA ALA A 202 13.19 -6.79 -5.57
C ALA A 202 14.40 -6.31 -4.74
N PRO A 203 15.60 -6.19 -5.34
CA PRO A 203 16.77 -5.71 -4.64
C PRO A 203 16.63 -4.20 -4.36
N LEU A 204 17.16 -3.72 -3.23
CA LEU A 204 16.95 -2.32 -2.79
C LEU A 204 17.54 -1.29 -3.76
N ASP A 205 18.50 -1.69 -4.57
CA ASP A 205 19.17 -0.90 -5.60
C ASP A 205 18.51 -0.97 -6.99
N MET A 206 17.36 -1.64 -7.12
CA MET A 206 16.64 -1.80 -8.40
C MET A 206 16.41 -0.47 -9.14
N TYR A 207 16.14 0.62 -8.40
CA TYR A 207 15.93 1.96 -8.98
C TYR A 207 17.19 2.82 -9.03
N GLU A 208 18.32 2.31 -8.53
CA GLU A 208 19.63 2.97 -8.54
C GLU A 208 20.55 2.38 -9.61
N GLY A 209 20.01 1.55 -10.50
CA GLY A 209 20.76 0.87 -11.56
C GLY A 209 21.49 -0.38 -11.08
N GLY A 210 21.15 -0.88 -9.89
CA GLY A 210 21.64 -2.16 -9.40
C GLY A 210 21.11 -3.32 -10.23
N SER A 211 22.03 -4.09 -10.81
CA SER A 211 21.76 -5.42 -11.35
C SER A 211 22.21 -6.45 -10.33
N ILE A 212 21.45 -7.54 -10.17
CA ILE A 212 21.94 -8.71 -9.44
C ILE A 212 23.24 -9.18 -10.12
N PRO A 213 24.39 -9.24 -9.43
CA PRO A 213 25.63 -9.77 -9.98
C PRO A 213 25.42 -11.18 -10.54
N LEU A 214 26.06 -11.51 -11.66
CA LEU A 214 25.95 -12.86 -12.26
C LEU A 214 26.31 -13.99 -11.28
N GLU A 215 27.22 -13.71 -10.35
CA GLU A 215 27.67 -14.62 -9.29
C GLU A 215 26.62 -14.92 -8.20
N ASP A 216 25.59 -14.08 -8.09
CA ASP A 216 24.49 -14.26 -7.13
C ASP A 216 23.33 -15.11 -7.70
N PHE A 217 23.36 -15.45 -9.00
CA PHE A 217 22.38 -16.35 -9.60
C PHE A 217 22.68 -17.81 -9.27
N GLY A 218 21.63 -18.58 -9.01
CA GLY A 218 21.76 -20.02 -8.78
C GLY A 218 22.17 -20.77 -10.06
N PRO A 219 22.69 -22.01 -9.94
CA PRO A 219 22.97 -22.84 -11.10
C PRO A 219 21.74 -23.01 -12.00
N GLY A 220 21.86 -22.62 -13.28
CA GLY A 220 20.78 -22.65 -14.25
C GLY A 220 19.96 -21.36 -14.35
N GLU A 221 20.26 -20.34 -13.55
CA GLU A 221 19.59 -19.03 -13.58
C GLU A 221 20.40 -17.95 -14.30
N GLU A 222 21.61 -18.27 -14.76
CA GLU A 222 22.58 -17.33 -15.34
C GLU A 222 22.09 -16.67 -16.65
N HIS A 223 21.04 -17.23 -17.25
CA HIS A 223 20.45 -16.77 -18.50
C HIS A 223 19.32 -15.73 -18.29
N TRP A 224 18.80 -15.58 -17.07
CA TRP A 224 17.74 -14.62 -16.76
C TRP A 224 18.09 -13.15 -17.02
N PRO A 225 19.32 -12.66 -16.75
CA PRO A 225 19.70 -11.28 -17.09
C PRO A 225 19.52 -10.97 -18.58
N ALA A 226 19.93 -11.89 -19.46
CA ALA A 226 19.79 -11.71 -20.91
C ALA A 226 18.32 -11.72 -21.37
N ILE A 227 17.47 -12.52 -20.72
CA ILE A 227 16.01 -12.51 -20.96
C ILE A 227 15.42 -11.17 -20.54
N ASN A 228 15.79 -10.65 -19.37
CA ASN A 228 15.29 -9.38 -18.87
C ASN A 228 15.72 -8.20 -19.76
N GLU A 229 16.97 -8.17 -20.23
CA GLU A 229 17.42 -7.15 -21.19
C GLU A 229 16.65 -7.20 -22.51
N ALA A 230 16.36 -8.41 -23.02
CA ALA A 230 15.55 -8.59 -24.23
C ALA A 230 14.10 -8.10 -24.04
N CYS A 231 13.52 -8.27 -22.85
CA CYS A 231 12.19 -7.75 -22.53
C CYS A 231 12.14 -6.22 -22.38
N LEU A 232 13.23 -5.59 -21.92
CA LEU A 232 13.30 -4.14 -21.73
C LEU A 232 13.68 -3.36 -23.01
N SER A 233 14.17 -4.05 -24.04
CA SER A 233 14.61 -3.46 -25.31
C SER A 233 13.64 -3.67 -26.49
N ALA A 234 12.51 -4.35 -26.26
CA ALA A 234 11.45 -4.61 -27.24
C ALA A 234 10.21 -3.73 -27.00
#